data_AF-A0A670Y0M4-F1
#
_entry.id   AF-A0A670Y0M4-F1
#
_cell.length_a   1.000
_cell.length_b   1.000
_cell.length_c   1.000
_cell.angle_alpha   90.00
_cell.angle_beta   90.00
_cell.angle_gamma   90.00
#
_symmetry.space_group_name_H-M   'P 1'
#
loop_
_entity.id
_entity.type
_entity.pdbx_description
1 polymer ?
#
loop_
_entity_poly.entity_id
_entity_poly.type
_entity_poly.pdbx_seq_one_letter_code
_entity_poly.pdbx_strand_id
1 'polypeptide(L)'
;VAAAAAAMAGILAWFWNERFWLPHNVTWADLKNTEEATYPQVEDLYLAFPLAFCIFMIRILFERFIAKPCALGLKVQANGPQKAQPNAILEKVFTAITKHPDEKRLEGLSKQLDWDVRSIQRWFRQRRNQEKPRILFLLFFMQWCFIFCLFIFQDFSIMFTHHIVAVLLLIISYVVNFTRLGTLACCLHDVVDFVLEAAKMANYCKFQKLCDFLFLSFAIIFIITRLGLLIFSQPSF
;
A
#
# COMPACT_ATOMS: atom_id res chain seq x y z
N VAL A 1 -2.49 37.57 -21.32
CA VAL A 1 -1.77 36.42 -21.92
C VAL A 1 -0.26 36.54 -21.77
N ALA A 2 0.39 37.63 -22.20
CA ALA A 2 1.85 37.81 -22.08
C ALA A 2 2.39 37.81 -20.64
N ALA A 3 1.70 38.46 -19.69
CA ALA A 3 2.12 38.49 -18.28
C ALA A 3 2.07 37.11 -17.60
N ALA A 4 1.09 36.28 -17.96
CA ALA A 4 0.98 34.91 -17.45
C ALA A 4 2.08 34.00 -18.02
N ALA A 5 2.44 34.18 -19.30
CA ALA A 5 3.56 33.46 -19.91
C ALA A 5 4.91 33.86 -19.29
N ALA A 6 5.12 35.15 -18.99
CA ALA A 6 6.32 35.62 -18.32
C ALA A 6 6.44 35.10 -16.88
N ALA A 7 5.32 35.05 -16.14
CA ALA A 7 5.28 34.47 -14.80
C ALA A 7 5.60 32.96 -14.83
N MET A 8 5.02 32.22 -15.80
CA MET A 8 5.30 30.80 -15.99
C MET A 8 6.78 30.55 -16.34
N ALA A 9 7.37 31.37 -17.21
CA ALA A 9 8.78 31.28 -17.57
C ALA A 9 9.70 31.55 -16.38
N GLY A 10 9.35 32.53 -15.52
CA GLY A 10 10.09 32.80 -14.29
C GLY A 10 10.05 31.64 -13.29
N ILE A 11 8.89 31.00 -13.12
CA ILE A 11 8.74 29.83 -12.25
C ILE A 11 9.53 28.64 -12.79
N LEU A 12 9.49 28.40 -14.11
CA LEU A 12 10.25 27.34 -14.75
C LEU A 12 11.77 27.57 -14.62
N ALA A 13 12.24 28.80 -14.82
CA ALA A 13 13.66 29.15 -14.67
C ALA A 13 14.15 29.00 -13.23
N TRP A 14 13.31 29.32 -12.25
CA TRP A 14 13.60 29.07 -10.84
C TRP A 14 13.62 27.57 -10.50
N PHE A 15 12.63 26.82 -10.99
CA PHE A 15 12.51 25.38 -10.71
C PHE A 15 13.66 24.57 -11.33
N TRP A 16 14.08 24.90 -12.55
CA TRP A 16 15.16 24.20 -13.28
C TRP A 16 16.57 24.69 -12.95
N ASN A 17 16.75 25.41 -11.84
CA ASN A 17 18.05 25.89 -11.41
C ASN A 17 18.99 24.72 -11.08
N GLU A 18 20.14 24.68 -11.74
CA GLU A 18 21.16 23.61 -11.64
C GLU A 18 21.59 23.31 -10.20
N ARG A 19 21.65 24.34 -9.35
CA ARG A 19 22.10 24.20 -7.95
C ARG A 19 21.16 23.37 -7.08
N PHE A 20 19.90 23.20 -7.47
CA PHE A 20 18.92 22.44 -6.70
C PHE A 20 18.95 20.95 -7.04
N TRP A 21 19.19 20.61 -8.31
CA TRP A 21 19.07 19.24 -8.82
C TRP A 21 20.41 18.54 -9.03
N LEU A 22 21.48 19.28 -9.27
CA LEU A 22 22.78 18.73 -9.66
C LEU A 22 23.85 18.95 -8.58
N PRO A 23 24.81 18.01 -8.44
CA PRO A 23 25.97 18.21 -7.58
C PRO A 23 26.85 19.36 -8.06
N HIS A 24 27.71 19.85 -7.16
CA HIS A 24 28.63 20.94 -7.47
C HIS A 24 29.55 20.52 -8.63
N ASN A 25 29.65 21.37 -9.67
CA ASN A 25 30.40 21.17 -10.93
C ASN A 25 29.74 20.29 -12.00
N VAL A 26 28.44 19.98 -11.91
CA VAL A 26 27.68 19.31 -12.98
C VAL A 26 26.60 20.24 -13.52
N THR A 27 26.51 20.37 -14.84
CA THR A 27 25.50 21.18 -15.53
C THR A 27 24.52 20.30 -16.31
N TRP A 28 23.36 20.84 -16.69
CA TRP A 28 22.43 20.12 -17.57
C TRP A 28 23.05 19.80 -18.94
N ALA A 29 24.09 20.51 -19.35
CA ALA A 29 24.82 20.25 -20.59
C ALA A 29 25.61 18.93 -20.55
N ASP A 30 26.08 18.52 -19.37
CA ASP A 30 26.88 17.31 -19.16
C ASP A 30 26.02 16.03 -19.13
N LEU A 31 24.70 16.18 -19.01
CA LEU A 31 23.72 15.08 -19.01
C LEU A 31 23.14 14.79 -20.41
N LYS A 32 23.74 15.36 -21.47
CA LYS A 32 23.39 15.04 -22.85
C LYS A 32 24.11 13.78 -23.31
N ASN A 33 23.43 12.99 -24.13
CA ASN A 33 23.99 11.75 -24.68
C ASN A 33 25.29 12.03 -25.43
N THR A 34 26.33 11.30 -25.09
CA THR A 34 27.64 11.31 -25.77
C THR A 34 27.87 9.94 -26.39
N GLU A 35 28.80 9.82 -27.35
CA GLU A 35 29.09 8.54 -28.02
C GLU A 35 29.51 7.42 -27.05
N GLU A 36 30.03 7.77 -25.87
CA GLU A 36 30.45 6.82 -24.83
C GLU A 36 29.36 6.49 -23.78
N ALA A 37 28.37 7.37 -23.59
CA ALA A 37 27.40 7.24 -22.49
C ALA A 37 26.01 7.77 -22.88
N THR A 38 25.00 6.92 -22.70
CA THR A 38 23.58 7.26 -22.88
C THR A 38 22.95 7.58 -21.53
N TYR A 39 22.49 8.81 -21.37
CA TYR A 39 21.77 9.32 -20.21
C TYR A 39 20.25 9.38 -20.48
N PRO A 40 19.41 9.13 -19.47
CA PRO A 40 17.96 9.19 -19.63
C PRO A 40 17.51 10.61 -19.98
N GLN A 41 16.83 10.75 -21.11
CA GLN A 41 16.33 12.03 -21.61
C GLN A 41 14.87 12.24 -21.23
N VAL A 42 14.41 13.50 -21.28
CA VAL A 42 12.99 13.83 -21.08
C VAL A 42 12.10 13.13 -22.11
N GLU A 43 12.67 12.81 -23.28
CA GLU A 43 12.00 12.06 -24.33
C GLU A 43 11.64 10.64 -23.90
N ASP A 44 12.47 10.01 -23.05
CA ASP A 44 12.20 8.68 -22.49
C ASP A 44 11.00 8.70 -21.52
N LEU A 45 10.68 9.88 -20.94
CA LEU A 45 9.48 10.06 -20.13
C LEU A 45 8.20 9.94 -20.97
N TYR A 46 8.25 10.31 -22.25
CA TYR A 46 7.09 10.10 -23.13
C TYR A 46 6.79 8.62 -23.34
N LEU A 47 7.80 7.76 -23.23
CA LEU A 47 7.63 6.31 -23.31
C LEU A 47 6.93 5.74 -22.06
N ALA A 48 7.01 6.45 -20.92
CA ALA A 48 6.36 6.04 -19.67
C ALA A 48 4.83 6.08 -19.75
N PHE A 49 4.24 7.04 -20.48
CA PHE A 49 2.78 7.17 -20.62
C PHE A 49 2.12 5.99 -21.39
N PRO A 50 2.57 5.60 -22.59
CA PRO A 50 2.03 4.44 -23.29
C PRO A 50 2.35 3.15 -22.53
N LEU A 51 3.52 3.04 -21.88
CA LEU A 51 3.85 1.90 -21.02
C LEU A 51 2.85 1.79 -19.85
N ALA A 52 2.57 2.89 -19.15
CA ALA A 52 1.61 2.92 -18.05
C ALA A 52 0.19 2.56 -18.52
N PHE A 53 -0.22 3.04 -19.69
CA PHE A 53 -1.50 2.66 -20.29
C PHE A 53 -1.56 1.17 -20.63
N CYS A 54 -0.51 0.63 -21.26
CA CYS A 54 -0.39 -0.79 -21.57
C CYS A 54 -0.45 -1.66 -20.31
N ILE A 55 0.30 -1.29 -19.26
CA ILE A 55 0.27 -1.98 -17.96
C ILE A 55 -1.13 -1.92 -17.36
N PHE A 56 -1.80 -0.77 -17.39
CA PHE A 56 -3.17 -0.61 -16.89
C PHE A 56 -4.19 -1.42 -17.71
N MET A 57 -3.97 -1.56 -19.01
CA MET A 57 -4.82 -2.37 -19.87
C MET A 57 -4.63 -3.86 -19.59
N ILE A 58 -3.37 -4.33 -19.54
CA ILE A 58 -3.02 -5.68 -19.11
C ILE A 58 -3.64 -5.97 -17.74
N ARG A 59 -3.69 -4.95 -16.86
CA ARG A 59 -4.38 -5.02 -15.59
C ARG A 59 -5.84 -5.36 -15.67
N ILE A 60 -6.58 -4.56 -16.40
CA ILE A 60 -8.01 -4.77 -16.57
C ILE A 60 -8.27 -6.15 -17.19
N LEU A 61 -7.45 -6.56 -18.16
CA LEU A 61 -7.61 -7.83 -18.86
C LEU A 61 -7.33 -9.02 -17.93
N PHE A 62 -6.21 -9.06 -17.22
CA PHE A 62 -5.87 -10.16 -16.33
C PHE A 62 -6.86 -10.27 -15.14
N GLU A 63 -7.25 -9.15 -14.54
CA GLU A 63 -8.26 -9.14 -13.48
C GLU A 63 -9.59 -9.73 -13.98
N ARG A 64 -9.99 -9.38 -15.21
CA ARG A 64 -11.29 -9.79 -15.76
C ARG A 64 -11.30 -11.22 -16.30
N PHE A 65 -10.22 -11.65 -16.94
CA PHE A 65 -10.19 -12.90 -17.72
C PHE A 65 -9.47 -14.05 -17.03
N ILE A 66 -8.55 -13.80 -16.11
CA ILE A 66 -7.80 -14.88 -15.44
C ILE A 66 -8.22 -14.97 -13.99
N ALA A 67 -8.13 -13.86 -13.28
CA ALA A 67 -8.21 -13.92 -11.84
C ALA A 67 -9.65 -13.98 -11.30
N LYS A 68 -10.63 -13.35 -11.95
CA LYS A 68 -12.06 -13.60 -11.67
C LYS A 68 -12.45 -15.07 -11.86
N PRO A 69 -12.18 -15.73 -13.01
CA PRO A 69 -12.52 -17.14 -13.17
C PRO A 69 -11.71 -18.05 -12.24
N CYS A 70 -10.43 -17.77 -11.94
CA CYS A 70 -9.67 -18.52 -10.93
C CYS A 70 -10.28 -18.40 -9.53
N ALA A 71 -10.73 -17.20 -9.12
CA ALA A 71 -11.40 -17.01 -7.83
C ALA A 71 -12.73 -17.77 -7.74
N LEU A 72 -13.50 -17.81 -8.84
CA LEU A 72 -14.73 -18.59 -8.94
C LEU A 72 -14.45 -20.10 -8.92
N GLY A 73 -13.40 -20.55 -9.63
CA GLY A 73 -12.97 -21.95 -9.68
C GLY A 73 -12.44 -22.48 -8.35
N LEU A 74 -11.74 -21.65 -7.58
CA LEU A 74 -11.27 -21.96 -6.23
C LEU A 74 -12.37 -21.93 -5.15
N LYS A 75 -13.64 -21.73 -5.53
CA LYS A 75 -14.79 -21.59 -4.62
C LYS A 75 -14.55 -20.57 -3.48
N VAL A 76 -13.72 -19.56 -3.73
CA VAL A 76 -13.54 -18.44 -2.81
C VAL A 76 -14.82 -17.61 -2.89
N GLN A 77 -15.78 -17.96 -2.02
CA GLN A 77 -17.12 -17.40 -1.86
C GLN A 77 -17.50 -16.32 -2.90
N ALA A 78 -17.97 -16.75 -4.06
CA ALA A 78 -18.48 -15.87 -5.12
C ALA A 78 -19.63 -14.98 -4.61
N ASN A 79 -20.41 -15.51 -3.67
CA ASN A 79 -21.29 -14.74 -2.83
C ASN A 79 -20.44 -14.17 -1.70
N GLY A 80 -19.96 -12.93 -1.84
CA GLY A 80 -19.27 -12.23 -0.76
C GLY A 80 -20.04 -12.28 0.57
N PRO A 81 -19.45 -11.83 1.70
CA PRO A 81 -20.07 -11.94 3.01
C PRO A 81 -21.54 -11.49 2.94
N GLN A 82 -22.44 -12.37 3.37
CA GLN A 82 -23.88 -12.23 3.22
C GLN A 82 -24.28 -10.79 3.55
N LYS A 83 -25.08 -10.14 2.71
CA LYS A 83 -25.48 -8.76 2.98
C LYS A 83 -26.48 -8.71 4.15
N ALA A 84 -26.13 -7.99 5.22
CA ALA A 84 -27.03 -7.59 6.30
C ALA A 84 -28.23 -6.88 5.69
N GLN A 85 -29.42 -7.16 6.23
CA GLN A 85 -30.66 -6.57 5.71
C GLN A 85 -30.64 -5.04 5.83
N PRO A 86 -31.17 -4.30 4.84
CA PRO A 86 -31.16 -2.85 4.89
C PRO A 86 -32.07 -2.34 6.02
N ASN A 87 -31.49 -1.77 7.07
CA ASN A 87 -32.22 -1.13 8.17
C ASN A 87 -31.54 0.19 8.54
N ALA A 88 -32.22 1.31 8.27
CA ALA A 88 -31.66 2.65 8.47
C ALA A 88 -31.38 3.00 9.94
N ILE A 89 -32.14 2.42 10.89
CA ILE A 89 -31.94 2.66 12.31
C ILE A 89 -30.69 1.92 12.80
N LEU A 90 -30.55 0.65 12.44
CA LEU A 90 -29.37 -0.15 12.78
C LEU A 90 -28.10 0.42 12.13
N GLU A 91 -28.19 0.90 10.89
CA GLU A 91 -27.07 1.54 10.19
C GLU A 91 -26.65 2.84 10.88
N LYS A 92 -27.61 3.70 11.26
CA LYS A 92 -27.31 4.93 12.04
C LYS A 92 -26.62 4.61 13.35
N VAL A 93 -27.09 3.60 14.09
CA VAL A 93 -26.45 3.18 15.35
C VAL A 93 -25.05 2.67 15.09
N PHE A 94 -24.86 1.87 14.04
CA PHE A 94 -23.57 1.29 13.67
C PHE A 94 -22.53 2.34 13.29
N THR A 95 -22.91 3.36 12.52
CA THR A 95 -21.99 4.39 12.03
C THR A 95 -21.79 5.54 13.02
N ALA A 96 -22.83 5.95 13.73
CA ALA A 96 -22.79 7.17 14.56
C ALA A 96 -22.60 6.91 16.06
N ILE A 97 -22.92 5.72 16.57
CA ILE A 97 -22.90 5.45 18.02
C ILE A 97 -21.87 4.39 18.38
N THR A 98 -22.05 3.14 17.91
CA THR A 98 -21.16 2.03 18.27
C THR A 98 -21.25 0.87 17.29
N LYS A 99 -20.08 0.28 17.01
CA LYS A 99 -19.97 -0.98 16.25
C LYS A 99 -20.26 -2.22 17.11
N HIS A 100 -20.21 -2.08 18.43
CA HIS A 100 -20.40 -3.14 19.42
C HIS A 100 -21.40 -2.68 20.50
N PRO A 101 -22.72 -2.80 20.24
CA PRO A 101 -23.73 -2.39 21.20
C PRO A 101 -23.81 -3.35 22.41
N ASP A 102 -23.93 -2.78 23.60
CA ASP A 102 -24.18 -3.52 24.85
C ASP A 102 -25.60 -4.10 24.91
N GLU A 103 -25.82 -5.07 25.80
CA GLU A 103 -27.09 -5.80 25.95
C GLU A 103 -28.29 -4.87 26.21
N LYS A 104 -28.15 -3.87 27.10
CA LYS A 104 -29.19 -2.86 27.36
C LYS A 104 -29.61 -2.08 26.10
N ARG A 105 -28.64 -1.81 25.22
CA ARG A 105 -28.90 -1.10 23.96
C ARG A 105 -29.55 -2.01 22.93
N LEU A 106 -29.16 -3.28 22.89
CA LEU A 106 -29.80 -4.28 22.05
C LEU A 106 -31.28 -4.47 22.43
N GLU A 107 -31.60 -4.49 23.72
CA GLU A 107 -32.99 -4.54 24.20
C GLU A 107 -33.79 -3.30 23.79
N GLY A 108 -33.20 -2.10 23.91
CA GLY A 108 -33.83 -0.86 23.44
C GLY A 108 -34.12 -0.88 21.93
N LEU A 109 -33.19 -1.39 21.14
CA LEU A 109 -33.35 -1.54 19.68
C LEU A 109 -34.36 -2.63 19.32
N SER A 110 -34.40 -3.73 20.08
CA SER A 110 -35.39 -4.79 19.94
C SER A 110 -36.81 -4.25 20.11
N LYS A 111 -37.04 -3.44 21.15
CA LYS A 111 -38.34 -2.78 21.39
C LYS A 111 -38.71 -1.77 20.30
N GLN A 112 -37.73 -1.04 19.75
CA GLN A 112 -37.98 -0.03 18.72
C GLN A 112 -38.28 -0.63 17.34
N LEU A 113 -37.62 -1.74 17.01
CA LEU A 113 -37.68 -2.37 15.68
C LEU A 113 -38.60 -3.59 15.62
N ASP A 114 -39.10 -4.05 16.77
CA ASP A 114 -39.83 -5.31 16.94
C ASP A 114 -39.04 -6.52 16.40
N TRP A 115 -37.73 -6.49 16.62
CA TRP A 115 -36.81 -7.56 16.21
C TRP A 115 -36.29 -8.30 17.43
N ASP A 116 -36.04 -9.59 17.31
CA ASP A 116 -35.38 -10.33 18.37
C ASP A 116 -33.91 -9.87 18.55
N VAL A 117 -33.47 -9.87 19.81
CA VAL A 117 -32.11 -9.44 20.18
C VAL A 117 -31.04 -10.22 19.41
N ARG A 118 -31.27 -11.52 19.14
CA ARG A 118 -30.30 -12.37 18.43
C ARG A 118 -30.19 -12.00 16.96
N SER A 119 -31.28 -11.61 16.31
CA SER A 119 -31.30 -11.12 14.92
C SER A 119 -30.58 -9.78 14.80
N ILE A 120 -30.75 -8.89 15.77
CA ILE A 120 -29.98 -7.63 15.84
C ILE A 120 -28.48 -7.94 16.03
N GLN A 121 -28.12 -8.83 16.96
CA GLN A 121 -26.71 -9.24 17.15
C GLN A 121 -26.11 -9.87 15.88
N ARG A 122 -26.87 -10.73 15.19
CA ARG A 122 -26.47 -11.33 13.90
C ARG A 122 -26.26 -10.25 12.85
N TRP A 123 -27.16 -9.27 12.76
CA TRP A 123 -27.05 -8.13 11.85
C TRP A 123 -25.76 -7.34 12.10
N PHE A 124 -25.46 -6.97 13.35
CA PHE A 124 -24.22 -6.25 13.69
C PHE A 124 -22.98 -7.07 13.35
N ARG A 125 -22.99 -8.38 13.61
CA ARG A 125 -21.88 -9.28 13.24
C ARG A 125 -21.67 -9.31 11.72
N GLN A 126 -22.76 -9.41 10.97
CA GLN A 126 -22.76 -9.48 9.52
C GLN A 126 -22.31 -8.15 8.89
N ARG A 127 -22.79 -7.01 9.40
CA ARG A 127 -22.41 -5.66 8.96
C ARG A 127 -20.95 -5.34 9.23
N ARG A 128 -20.39 -5.78 10.37
CA ARG A 128 -18.93 -5.70 10.63
C ARG A 128 -18.12 -6.54 9.64
N ASN A 129 -18.61 -7.73 9.30
CA ASN A 129 -17.94 -8.59 8.32
C ASN A 129 -17.97 -8.01 6.89
N GLN A 130 -18.88 -7.08 6.58
CA GLN A 130 -18.86 -6.34 5.31
C GLN A 130 -17.84 -5.21 5.26
N GLU A 131 -17.45 -4.64 6.41
CA GLU A 131 -16.39 -3.63 6.45
C GLU A 131 -15.00 -4.25 6.21
N LYS A 132 -14.86 -5.58 6.34
CA LYS A 132 -13.60 -6.24 6.05
C LYS A 132 -13.30 -6.07 4.56
N PRO A 133 -12.15 -5.47 4.18
CA PRO A 133 -11.76 -5.38 2.78
C PRO A 133 -11.76 -6.79 2.19
N ARG A 134 -12.32 -6.94 0.99
CA ARG A 134 -12.41 -8.24 0.34
C ARG A 134 -10.98 -8.75 0.17
N ILE A 135 -10.67 -9.93 0.69
CA ILE A 135 -9.40 -10.64 0.47
C ILE A 135 -8.96 -10.54 -0.97
N LEU A 136 -9.92 -10.74 -1.88
CA LEU A 136 -9.70 -10.65 -3.30
C LEU A 136 -9.11 -9.29 -3.67
N PHE A 137 -9.68 -8.17 -3.22
CA PHE A 137 -9.12 -6.83 -3.50
C PHE A 137 -7.67 -6.68 -2.99
N LEU A 138 -7.37 -7.23 -1.82
CA LEU A 138 -6.04 -7.16 -1.21
C LEU A 138 -5.04 -8.07 -1.95
N LEU A 139 -5.42 -9.30 -2.29
CA LEU A 139 -4.64 -10.23 -3.11
C LEU A 139 -4.43 -9.69 -4.52
N PHE A 140 -5.45 -9.07 -5.11
CA PHE A 140 -5.36 -8.42 -6.40
C PHE A 140 -4.40 -7.25 -6.38
N PHE A 141 -4.55 -6.35 -5.41
CA PHE A 141 -3.66 -5.22 -5.23
C PHE A 141 -2.21 -5.67 -5.03
N MET A 142 -1.98 -6.70 -4.21
CA MET A 142 -0.65 -7.27 -3.96
C MET A 142 -0.06 -8.01 -5.19
N GLN A 143 -0.87 -8.78 -5.92
CA GLN A 143 -0.46 -9.42 -7.18
C GLN A 143 -0.08 -8.36 -8.24
N TRP A 144 -0.79 -7.23 -8.26
CA TRP A 144 -0.51 -6.10 -9.15
C TRP A 144 0.77 -5.37 -8.79
N CYS A 145 0.99 -5.09 -7.50
CA CYS A 145 2.25 -4.53 -7.03
C CYS A 145 3.43 -5.46 -7.37
N PHE A 146 3.25 -6.77 -7.23
CA PHE A 146 4.27 -7.78 -7.55
C PHE A 146 4.62 -7.84 -9.04
N ILE A 147 3.62 -7.85 -9.93
CA ILE A 147 3.85 -7.81 -11.39
C ILE A 147 4.45 -6.46 -11.83
N PHE A 148 4.03 -5.36 -11.20
CA PHE A 148 4.54 -4.02 -11.48
C PHE A 148 6.02 -3.87 -11.09
N CYS A 149 6.43 -4.39 -9.92
CA CYS A 149 7.85 -4.43 -9.54
C CYS A 149 8.66 -5.28 -10.52
N LEU A 150 8.18 -6.48 -10.87
CA LEU A 150 8.84 -7.38 -11.83
C LEU A 150 9.03 -6.80 -13.24
N PHE A 151 8.14 -5.90 -13.68
CA PHE A 151 8.14 -5.35 -15.02
C PHE A 151 8.88 -4.01 -15.14
N ILE A 152 8.81 -3.16 -14.11
CA ILE A 152 9.50 -1.86 -14.11
C ILE A 152 10.95 -1.99 -13.66
N PHE A 153 11.25 -2.93 -12.77
CA PHE A 153 12.60 -3.14 -12.29
C PHE A 153 13.06 -4.57 -12.55
N GLN A 154 14.19 -4.67 -13.22
CA GLN A 154 14.96 -5.88 -13.44
C GLN A 154 15.60 -6.29 -12.11
N ASP A 155 14.77 -6.59 -11.12
CA ASP A 155 15.17 -6.54 -9.72
C ASP A 155 16.18 -7.63 -9.37
N PHE A 156 17.28 -7.18 -8.79
CA PHE A 156 18.26 -8.01 -8.09
C PHE A 156 17.50 -8.98 -7.18
N SER A 157 17.83 -10.28 -7.23
CA SER A 157 17.08 -11.41 -6.63
C SER A 157 16.65 -11.23 -5.16
N ILE A 158 17.32 -10.32 -4.45
CA ILE A 158 17.07 -9.93 -3.06
C ILE A 158 15.72 -9.19 -2.90
N MET A 159 15.38 -8.23 -3.77
CA MET A 159 14.12 -7.47 -3.65
C MET A 159 12.90 -8.31 -4.08
N PHE A 160 13.09 -9.20 -5.04
CA PHE A 160 12.10 -10.22 -5.42
C PHE A 160 11.75 -11.15 -4.25
N THR A 161 12.76 -11.65 -3.55
CA THR A 161 12.58 -12.51 -2.37
C THR A 161 11.83 -11.78 -1.25
N HIS A 162 12.16 -10.49 -1.04
CA HIS A 162 11.50 -9.65 -0.05
C HIS A 162 10.00 -9.46 -0.34
N HIS A 163 9.60 -9.25 -1.59
CA HIS A 163 8.18 -9.14 -1.95
C HIS A 163 7.40 -10.45 -1.78
N ILE A 164 8.01 -11.60 -2.09
CA ILE A 164 7.41 -12.92 -1.83
C ILE A 164 7.11 -13.08 -0.33
N VAL A 165 8.08 -12.74 0.53
CA VAL A 165 7.92 -12.81 1.99
C VAL A 165 6.83 -11.84 2.47
N ALA A 166 6.78 -10.61 1.96
CA ALA A 166 5.75 -9.64 2.32
C ALA A 166 4.33 -10.12 1.96
N VAL A 167 4.15 -10.68 0.76
CA VAL A 167 2.86 -11.24 0.31
C VAL A 167 2.46 -12.44 1.18
N LEU A 168 3.40 -13.34 1.48
CA LEU A 168 3.14 -14.50 2.33
C LEU A 168 2.70 -14.10 3.75
N LEU A 169 3.38 -13.13 4.36
CA LEU A 169 3.03 -12.61 5.69
C LEU A 169 1.64 -11.98 5.72
N LEU A 170 1.26 -11.31 4.63
CA LEU A 170 -0.04 -10.67 4.49
C LEU A 170 -1.17 -11.70 4.32
N ILE A 171 -0.92 -12.78 3.58
CA ILE A 171 -1.82 -13.94 3.47
C ILE A 171 -1.99 -14.63 4.84
N ILE A 172 -0.90 -14.87 5.56
CA ILE A 172 -0.93 -15.51 6.89
C ILE A 172 -1.69 -14.63 7.89
N SER A 173 -1.41 -13.33 7.95
CA SER A 173 -2.16 -12.39 8.80
C SER A 173 -3.66 -12.44 8.52
N TYR A 174 -4.03 -12.58 7.25
CA TYR A 174 -5.41 -12.69 6.83
C TYR A 174 -6.06 -13.99 7.34
N VAL A 175 -5.42 -15.14 7.12
CA VAL A 175 -5.94 -16.46 7.53
C VAL A 175 -6.14 -16.54 9.04
N VAL A 176 -5.24 -15.94 9.82
CA VAL A 176 -5.31 -15.94 11.30
C VAL A 176 -6.20 -14.80 11.84
N ASN A 177 -6.88 -14.02 10.98
CA ASN A 177 -7.78 -12.91 11.36
C ASN A 177 -7.08 -11.79 12.17
N PHE A 178 -5.74 -11.75 12.19
CA PHE A 178 -4.91 -10.73 12.84
C PHE A 178 -4.67 -9.52 11.92
N THR A 179 -5.70 -9.08 11.21
CA THR A 179 -5.56 -8.06 10.16
C THR A 179 -5.05 -6.72 10.70
N ARG A 180 -5.38 -6.36 11.95
CA ARG A 180 -4.85 -5.13 12.59
C ARG A 180 -3.34 -5.21 12.86
N LEU A 181 -2.84 -6.35 13.33
CA LEU A 181 -1.42 -6.56 13.58
C LEU A 181 -0.64 -6.72 12.26
N GLY A 182 -1.20 -7.40 11.26
CA GLY A 182 -0.57 -7.52 9.95
C GLY A 182 -0.44 -6.19 9.22
N THR A 183 -1.49 -5.36 9.22
CA THR A 183 -1.41 -4.02 8.61
C THR A 183 -0.39 -3.12 9.35
N LEU A 184 -0.34 -3.18 10.68
CA LEU A 184 0.67 -2.45 11.46
C LEU A 184 2.10 -2.93 11.12
N ALA A 185 2.30 -4.25 11.01
CA ALA A 185 3.58 -4.83 10.63
C ALA A 185 4.00 -4.46 9.20
N CYS A 186 3.05 -4.34 8.26
CA CYS A 186 3.32 -3.84 6.90
C CYS A 186 3.69 -2.35 6.91
N CYS A 187 2.94 -1.49 7.60
CA CYS A 187 3.26 -0.06 7.68
C CYS A 187 4.64 0.20 8.30
N LEU A 188 4.99 -0.55 9.35
CA LEU A 188 6.31 -0.43 9.97
C LEU A 188 7.43 -0.95 9.06
N HIS A 189 7.15 -1.94 8.23
CA HIS A 189 8.09 -2.47 7.25
C HIS A 189 8.38 -1.46 6.12
N ASP A 190 7.34 -0.83 5.55
CA ASP A 190 7.52 0.20 4.50
C ASP A 190 8.35 1.41 4.99
N VAL A 191 8.19 1.80 6.26
CA VAL A 191 8.98 2.89 6.86
C VAL A 191 10.45 2.51 7.02
N VAL A 192 10.72 1.25 7.36
CA VAL A 192 12.08 0.72 7.52
C VAL A 192 12.80 0.66 6.18
N ASP A 193 12.09 0.26 5.12
CA ASP A 193 12.64 0.17 3.77
C ASP A 193 13.04 1.55 3.21
N PHE A 194 12.26 2.60 3.50
CA PHE A 194 12.63 3.97 3.14
C PHE A 194 14.00 4.39 3.75
N VAL A 195 14.25 4.06 5.02
CA VAL A 195 15.51 4.39 5.70
C VAL A 195 16.68 3.60 5.11
N LEU A 196 16.45 2.34 4.73
CA LEU A 196 17.46 1.50 4.08
C LEU A 196 17.84 2.04 2.68
N GLU A 197 16.85 2.42 1.86
CA GLU A 197 17.10 2.99 0.53
C GLU A 197 17.79 4.36 0.64
N ALA A 198 17.43 5.18 1.64
CA ALA A 198 18.15 6.41 1.94
C ALA A 198 19.62 6.16 2.32
N ALA A 199 19.91 5.10 3.07
CA ALA A 199 21.29 4.71 3.39
C ALA A 199 22.08 4.29 2.14
N LYS A 200 21.46 3.54 1.22
CA LYS A 200 22.09 3.18 -0.07
C LYS A 200 22.37 4.42 -0.91
N MET A 201 21.44 5.36 -1.00
CA MET A 201 21.65 6.64 -1.70
C MET A 201 22.79 7.45 -1.08
N ALA A 202 22.87 7.51 0.25
CA ALA A 202 23.99 8.16 0.94
C ALA A 202 25.34 7.48 0.66
N ASN A 203 25.35 6.15 0.55
CA ASN A 203 26.54 5.38 0.17
C ASN A 203 26.95 5.64 -1.30
N TYR A 204 25.99 5.72 -2.22
CA TYR A 204 26.26 6.09 -3.62
C TYR A 204 26.86 7.51 -3.74
N CYS A 205 26.40 8.44 -2.91
CA CYS A 205 26.95 9.80 -2.81
C CYS A 205 28.27 9.91 -2.02
N LYS A 206 28.84 8.78 -1.55
CA LYS A 206 30.07 8.71 -0.73
C LYS A 206 30.01 9.50 0.58
N PHE A 207 28.81 9.69 1.14
CA PHE A 207 28.61 10.33 2.44
C PHE A 207 28.59 9.29 3.57
N GLN A 208 29.76 8.73 3.91
CA GLN A 208 29.91 7.65 4.90
C GLN A 208 29.23 7.94 6.25
N LYS A 209 29.42 9.14 6.83
CA LYS A 209 28.83 9.47 8.14
C LYS A 209 27.29 9.42 8.14
N LEU A 210 26.67 9.85 7.03
CA LEU A 210 25.22 9.82 6.88
C LEU A 210 24.73 8.40 6.60
N CYS A 211 25.47 7.64 5.80
CA CYS A 211 25.20 6.22 5.55
C CYS A 211 25.21 5.40 6.86
N ASP A 212 26.25 5.56 7.68
CA ASP A 212 26.39 4.83 8.95
C ASP A 212 25.27 5.21 9.93
N PHE A 213 24.90 6.50 9.98
CA PHE A 213 23.78 6.96 10.80
C PHE A 213 22.43 6.37 10.33
N LEU A 214 22.15 6.40 9.03
CA LEU A 214 20.93 5.85 8.45
C LEU A 214 20.86 4.33 8.61
N PHE A 215 21.99 3.63 8.48
CA PHE A 215 22.07 2.20 8.69
C PHE A 215 21.84 1.82 10.16
N LEU A 216 22.43 2.56 11.10
CA LEU A 216 22.20 2.36 12.53
C LEU A 216 20.73 2.60 12.91
N SER A 217 20.14 3.67 12.39
CA SER A 217 18.73 3.97 12.65
C SER A 217 17.79 2.93 12.02
N PHE A 218 18.09 2.42 10.82
CA PHE A 218 17.43 1.24 10.25
C PHE A 218 17.51 0.04 11.21
N ALA A 219 18.70 -0.30 11.71
CA ALA A 219 18.90 -1.47 12.57
C ALA A 219 18.11 -1.35 13.89
N ILE A 220 18.08 -0.16 14.49
CA ILE A 220 17.30 0.11 15.72
C ILE A 220 15.80 -0.06 15.46
N ILE A 221 15.26 0.56 14.41
CA ILE A 221 13.83 0.47 14.09
C ILE A 221 13.45 -0.97 13.74
N PHE A 222 14.29 -1.68 13.00
CA PHE A 222 14.10 -3.08 12.64
C PHE A 222 14.01 -3.98 13.88
N ILE A 223 14.97 -3.83 14.82
CA ILE A 223 15.01 -4.60 16.07
C ILE A 223 13.77 -4.29 16.93
N ILE A 224 13.44 -3.02 17.14
CA ILE A 224 12.28 -2.62 17.97
C ILE A 224 10.97 -3.15 17.37
N THR A 225 10.79 -3.02 16.06
CA THR A 225 9.58 -3.47 15.36
C THR A 225 9.41 -4.98 15.45
N ARG A 226 10.50 -5.75 15.32
CA ARG A 226 10.44 -7.21 15.31
C ARG A 226 10.43 -7.84 16.71
N LEU A 227 11.16 -7.29 17.69
CA LEU A 227 11.09 -7.74 19.09
C LEU A 227 9.84 -7.22 19.82
N GLY A 228 9.43 -5.97 19.58
CA GLY A 228 8.29 -5.37 20.27
C GLY A 228 6.95 -6.02 19.92
N LEU A 229 6.75 -6.39 18.65
CA LEU A 229 5.56 -7.15 18.23
C LEU A 229 5.55 -8.59 18.78
N LEU A 230 6.71 -9.23 18.93
CA LEU A 230 6.83 -10.55 19.55
C LEU A 230 6.46 -10.52 21.03
N ILE A 231 6.86 -9.48 21.76
CA ILE A 231 6.56 -9.29 23.19
C ILE A 231 5.08 -8.96 23.42
N PHE A 232 4.46 -8.12 22.57
CA PHE A 232 3.04 -7.78 22.71
C PHE A 232 2.08 -8.88 22.23
N SER A 233 2.58 -9.85 21.46
CA SER A 233 1.80 -10.98 20.93
C SER A 233 1.86 -12.24 21.82
N GLN A 234 2.65 -12.26 22.89
CA GLN A 234 2.52 -13.33 23.89
C GLN A 234 1.22 -13.07 24.66
N PRO A 235 0.23 -13.99 24.62
CA PRO A 235 -0.86 -13.90 25.58
C PRO A 235 -0.21 -14.03 26.96
N SER A 236 -0.40 -13.01 27.79
CA SER A 236 -0.24 -13.15 29.23
C SER A 236 -1.06 -14.36 29.67
N PHE A 237 -0.36 -15.46 29.96
CA PHE A 237 -0.93 -16.62 30.65
C PHE A 237 -1.50 -16.18 31.99
#